data_AF-A0A382EV47-F1
#
_entry.id   AF-A0A382EV47-F1
#
_cell.length_a   1.000
_cell.length_b   1.000
_cell.length_c   1.000
_cell.angle_alpha   90.00
_cell.angle_beta   90.00
_cell.angle_gamma   90.00
#
_symmetry.space_group_name_H-M   'P 1'
#
loop_
_entity.id
_entity.type
_entity.pdbx_description
1 polymer ?
#
loop_
_entity_poly.entity_id
_entity_poly.type
_entity_poly.pdbx_seq_one_letter_code
_entity_poly.pdbx_strand_id
1 'polypeptide(L)' 'MSQSKEKENIHHYMGIELNVQTWNLLDKKDRNKNDDKRMLFFVKASLYHWRKSPHYKPVNE' A
#
# COMPACT_ATOMS: atom_id res chain seq x y z
N MET A 1 -26.11 3.63 1.81
CA MET A 1 -24.85 4.06 1.16
C MET A 1 -24.47 2.99 0.14
N SER A 2 -24.08 3.38 -1.08
CA SER A 2 -23.77 2.43 -2.17
C SER A 2 -22.50 1.63 -1.86
N GLN A 3 -22.54 0.30 -2.01
CA GLN A 3 -21.39 -0.61 -1.88
C GLN A 3 -20.16 -0.18 -2.70
N SER A 4 -20.33 0.60 -3.77
CA SER A 4 -19.23 1.11 -4.59
C SER A 4 -18.34 2.11 -3.85
N LYS A 5 -18.92 3.02 -3.05
CA LYS A 5 -18.15 4.04 -2.30
C LYS A 5 -17.32 3.45 -1.17
N GLU A 6 -17.81 2.40 -0.51
CA GLU A 6 -17.06 1.68 0.52
C GLU A 6 -15.88 0.89 -0.08
N LYS A 7 -16.08 0.24 -1.24
CA LYS A 7 -15.00 -0.43 -1.99
C LYS A 7 -13.99 0.55 -2.58
N GLU A 8 -14.37 1.76 -2.95
CA GLU A 8 -13.39 2.79 -3.36
C GLU A 8 -12.53 3.26 -2.19
N ASN A 9 -13.14 3.36 -1.00
CA ASN A 9 -12.44 3.75 0.22
C ASN A 9 -11.39 2.71 0.64
N ILE A 10 -11.68 1.40 0.49
CA ILE A 10 -10.70 0.36 0.87
C ILE A 10 -9.43 0.41 0.01
N HIS A 11 -9.53 0.72 -1.29
CA HIS A 11 -8.34 0.84 -2.14
C HIS A 11 -7.47 2.03 -1.73
N HIS A 12 -8.09 3.16 -1.39
CA HIS A 12 -7.34 4.30 -0.89
C HIS A 12 -6.64 3.99 0.45
N TYR A 13 -7.40 3.48 1.42
CA TYR A 13 -6.89 3.11 2.74
C TYR A 13 -5.74 2.10 2.64
N MET A 14 -5.93 1.00 1.90
CA MET A 14 -4.90 -0.03 1.75
C MET A 14 -3.65 0.47 1.04
N GLY A 15 -3.79 1.41 0.09
CA GLY A 15 -2.65 2.06 -0.55
C GLY A 15 -1.75 2.76 0.46
N ILE A 16 -2.34 3.52 1.39
CA ILE A 16 -1.63 4.24 2.46
C ILE A 16 -1.06 3.27 3.48
N GLU A 17 -1.89 2.38 4.02
CA GLU A 17 -1.52 1.47 5.10
C GLU A 17 -0.32 0.58 4.71
N LEU A 18 -0.37 0.01 3.50
CA LEU A 18 0.73 -0.84 3.02
C LEU A 18 2.01 -0.04 2.75
N ASN A 19 1.90 1.24 2.35
CA ASN A 19 3.05 2.12 2.19
C ASN A 19 3.73 2.39 3.55
N VAL A 20 2.94 2.72 4.57
CA VAL A 20 3.43 2.90 5.95
C VAL A 20 4.13 1.63 6.44
N GLN A 21 3.54 0.45 6.21
CA GLN A 21 4.18 -0.82 6.58
C GLN A 21 5.47 -1.10 5.80
N THR A 22 5.58 -0.68 4.54
CA THR A 22 6.85 -0.73 3.80
C THR A 22 7.93 0.10 4.48
N TRP A 23 7.64 1.34 4.90
CA TRP A 23 8.60 2.19 5.61
C TRP A 23 8.99 1.63 6.97
N ASN A 24 8.04 1.10 7.73
CA ASN A 24 8.34 0.44 9.00
C ASN A 24 9.32 -0.75 8.84
N LEU A 25 9.22 -1.48 7.72
CA LEU A 25 10.18 -2.55 7.39
C LEU A 25 11.52 -1.99 6.91
N LEU A 26 11.54 -0.87 6.19
CA LEU A 26 12.78 -0.19 5.78
C LEU A 26 13.59 0.31 6.98
N ASP A 27 12.91 0.87 7.99
CA ASP A 27 13.52 1.41 9.22
C ASP A 27 13.96 0.33 10.22
N LYS A 28 13.49 -0.91 10.05
CA LYS A 28 13.87 -2.04 10.92
C LYS A 28 15.37 -2.36 10.79
N LYS A 29 16.12 -2.24 11.89
CA LYS A 29 17.58 -2.45 11.93
C LYS A 29 18.02 -3.90 11.73
N ASP A 30 17.22 -4.86 12.14
CA ASP A 30 17.48 -6.31 12.13
C ASP A 30 16.61 -7.03 11.09
N ARG A 31 16.44 -6.43 9.91
CA ARG A 31 15.61 -6.98 8.84
C ARG A 31 16.16 -8.33 8.35
N ASN A 32 15.30 -9.35 8.30
CA ASN A 32 15.65 -10.68 7.78
C ASN A 32 15.05 -10.92 6.38
N LYS A 33 15.41 -12.06 5.76
CA LYS A 33 14.93 -12.42 4.41
C LYS A 33 13.41 -12.49 4.26
N ASN A 34 12.67 -12.82 5.33
CA ASN A 34 11.21 -12.85 5.29
C ASN A 34 10.64 -11.43 5.37
N ASP A 35 11.25 -10.56 6.16
CA ASP A 35 10.92 -9.14 6.21
C ASP A 35 11.17 -8.46 4.85
N ASP A 36 12.29 -8.78 4.18
CA ASP A 36 12.58 -8.29 2.82
C ASP A 36 11.50 -8.72 1.81
N LYS A 37 11.11 -10.00 1.85
CA LYS A 37 10.02 -10.50 1.01
C LYS A 37 8.73 -9.74 1.31
N ARG A 38 8.38 -9.59 2.59
CA ARG A 38 7.16 -8.89 3.02
C ARG A 38 7.16 -7.42 2.59
N MET A 39 8.30 -6.73 2.70
CA MET A 39 8.47 -5.36 2.23
C MET A 39 8.19 -5.24 0.72
N LEU A 40 8.77 -6.15 -0.08
CA LEU A 40 8.53 -6.20 -1.52
C LEU A 40 7.08 -6.53 -1.88
N PHE A 41 6.40 -7.37 -1.09
CA PHE A 41 4.98 -7.64 -1.27
C PHE A 41 4.14 -6.40 -0.94
N PHE A 42 4.43 -5.71 0.17
CA PHE A 42 3.68 -4.53 0.61
C PHE A 42 3.83 -3.36 -0.36
N VAL A 43 5.03 -3.09 -0.88
CA VAL A 43 5.20 -1.98 -1.84
C VAL A 43 4.44 -2.25 -3.14
N LYS A 44 4.44 -3.50 -3.64
CA LYS A 44 3.68 -3.88 -4.84
C LYS A 44 2.17 -3.82 -4.60
N ALA A 45 1.71 -4.27 -3.44
CA ALA A 45 0.31 -4.23 -3.07
C ALA A 45 -0.17 -2.78 -2.84
N SER A 46 0.63 -1.95 -2.17
CA SER A 46 0.36 -0.51 -2.02
C SER A 46 0.16 0.15 -3.39
N LEU A 47 1.09 -0.05 -4.34
CA LEU A 47 0.98 0.49 -5.70
C LEU A 47 -0.30 0.01 -6.40
N TYR A 48 -0.63 -1.28 -6.29
CA TYR A 48 -1.86 -1.82 -6.86
C TYR A 48 -3.11 -1.13 -6.30
N HIS A 49 -3.18 -0.95 -4.99
CA HIS A 49 -4.30 -0.30 -4.32
C HIS A 49 -4.37 1.20 -4.64
N TRP A 50 -3.22 1.88 -4.71
CA TRP A 50 -3.14 3.29 -5.06
C TRP A 50 -3.66 3.56 -6.48
N ARG A 51 -3.25 2.75 -7.47
CA ARG A 51 -3.73 2.84 -8.86
C ARG A 51 -5.24 2.61 -9.02
N LYS A 52 -5.88 1.94 -8.06
CA LYS A 52 -7.34 1.70 -8.02
C LYS A 52 -8.10 2.70 -7.16
N SER A 53 -7.39 3.57 -6.45
CA SER A 53 -8.02 4.62 -5.65
C SER A 53 -8.64 5.68 -6.56
N PRO A 54 -9.84 6.21 -6.24
CA PRO A 54 -10.38 7.38 -6.94
C PRO A 54 -9.53 8.64 -6.76
N HIS A 55 -8.58 8.63 -5.82
CA HIS A 55 -7.64 9.72 -5.56
C HIS A 55 -6.31 9.56 -6.31
N TYR A 56 -6.17 8.51 -7.14
CA TYR A 56 -4.96 8.31 -7.94
C TYR A 56 -4.72 9.48 -8.89
N LYS A 57 -3.47 9.96 -8.91
CA LYS A 57 -2.98 10.92 -9.89
C LYS A 57 -1.65 10.39 -10.44
N PRO A 58 -1.41 10.49 -11.76
CA PRO A 58 -0.19 9.96 -12.40
C PRO A 58 1.10 10.68 -11.99
N VAL A 59 1.04 11.72 -11.15
CA VAL A 59 2.21 12.30 -10.47
C VAL A 59 2.76 11.42 -9.35
N ASN A 60 2.06 10.34 -9.01
CA ASN A 60 2.44 9.36 -7.97
C ASN A 60 3.01 8.06 -8.56
N GLU A 61 3.62 8.13 -9.75
CA GLU A 61 4.28 7.00 -10.45
C GLU A 61 5.81 7.11 -10.44
#